data_AF-A0ABD1KLW0-F1
#
_entry.id   AF-A0ABD1KLW0-F1
#
_cell.length_a   1.000
_cell.length_b   1.000
_cell.length_c   1.000
_cell.angle_alpha   90.00
_cell.angle_beta   90.00
_cell.angle_gamma   90.00
#
_symmetry.space_group_name_H-M   'P 1'
#
loop_
_entity.id
_entity.type
_entity.pdbx_description
1 polymer ?
#
loop_
_entity_poly.entity_id
_entity_poly.type
_entity_poly.pdbx_seq_one_letter_code
_entity_poly.pdbx_strand_id
1 'polypeptide(L)'
;MWRKSKLQIHYQIHKEMLGKYNLEISKARQSFFSNIINRNINNARVLFSTVEKLTNPSSQLPPELSSVNKCNDFASFFKGKIDKIRLNIASQLQIAQNLEPLAVEIGDLNLMPTFDLVDYETLEKNVQNLSSSTSELDILPTIFFKSVLHLISADVLQIINTSLQTGIFPSSSKMQL
;
A
#
# COMPACT_ATOMS: atom_id res chain seq x y z
N MET A 1 -2.94 24.22 -0.36
CA MET A 1 -1.94 25.16 0.20
C MET A 1 -0.72 24.48 0.82
N TRP A 2 -0.86 23.50 1.73
CA TRP A 2 0.31 22.79 2.32
C TRP A 2 1.23 22.13 1.28
N ARG A 3 0.68 21.40 0.29
CA ARG A 3 1.49 20.73 -0.75
C ARG A 3 2.44 21.67 -1.52
N LYS A 4 2.11 22.96 -1.62
CA LYS A 4 2.92 23.99 -2.29
C LYS A 4 3.86 24.74 -1.34
N SER A 5 3.41 25.02 -0.11
CA SER A 5 4.14 25.86 0.86
C SER A 5 5.01 25.08 1.85
N LYS A 6 4.73 23.79 2.07
CA LYS A 6 5.41 22.90 3.02
C LYS A 6 5.43 23.37 4.50
N LEU A 7 4.72 24.45 4.83
CA LEU A 7 4.61 24.95 6.20
C LEU A 7 3.69 24.09 7.06
N GLN A 8 4.11 23.81 8.30
CA GLN A 8 3.36 23.00 9.25
C GLN A 8 2.00 23.61 9.61
N ILE A 9 1.92 24.94 9.73
CA ILE A 9 0.67 25.65 10.02
C ILE A 9 -0.40 25.40 8.96
N HIS A 10 -0.02 25.33 7.67
CA HIS A 10 -0.96 25.04 6.59
C HIS A 10 -1.46 23.59 6.61
N TYR A 11 -0.65 22.66 7.12
CA TYR A 11 -1.10 21.29 7.33
C TYR A 11 -2.13 21.21 8.47
N GLN A 12 -1.87 21.89 9.59
CA GLN A 12 -2.79 21.95 10.72
C GLN A 12 -4.13 22.58 10.33
N ILE A 13 -4.11 23.72 9.64
CA ILE A 13 -5.32 24.37 9.11
C ILE A 13 -6.09 23.42 8.18
N HIS A 14 -5.40 22.72 7.28
CA HIS A 14 -6.06 21.76 6.39
C HIS A 14 -6.75 20.64 7.18
N LYS A 15 -6.07 20.07 8.18
CA LYS A 15 -6.61 19.00 9.03
C LYS A 15 -7.84 19.48 9.81
N GLU A 16 -7.79 20.68 10.37
CA GLU A 16 -8.93 21.30 11.08
C GLU A 16 -10.12 21.52 10.15
N MET A 17 -9.88 22.12 8.97
CA MET A 17 -10.93 22.37 7.98
C MET A 17 -11.55 21.08 7.46
N LEU A 18 -10.76 20.03 7.26
CA LEU A 18 -11.25 18.71 6.87
C LEU A 18 -12.15 18.12 7.97
N GLY A 19 -11.76 18.27 9.24
CA GLY A 19 -12.58 17.85 10.38
C GLY A 19 -13.93 18.59 10.41
N LYS A 20 -13.93 19.92 10.26
CA LYS A 20 -15.15 20.73 10.20
C LYS A 20 -16.04 20.34 9.01
N TYR A 21 -15.45 20.15 7.83
CA TYR A 21 -16.18 19.70 6.64
C TYR A 21 -16.86 18.34 6.88
N ASN A 22 -16.13 17.35 7.39
CA ASN A 22 -16.69 16.02 7.65
C ASN A 22 -17.81 16.05 8.70
N LEU A 23 -17.69 16.92 9.72
CA LEU A 23 -18.74 17.14 10.71
C LEU A 23 -20.01 17.70 10.06
N GLU A 24 -19.88 18.74 9.24
CA GLU A 24 -21.03 19.36 8.57
C GLU A 24 -21.68 18.42 7.55
N ILE A 25 -20.90 17.62 6.81
CA ILE A 25 -21.41 16.55 5.95
C ILE A 25 -22.20 15.52 6.77
N SER A 26 -21.69 15.12 7.93
CA SER A 26 -22.36 14.16 8.81
C SER A 26 -23.69 14.70 9.33
N LYS A 27 -23.72 15.96 9.79
CA LYS A 27 -24.95 16.64 10.22
C LYS A 27 -25.96 16.78 9.08
N ALA A 28 -25.51 17.17 7.89
CA ALA A 28 -26.38 17.30 6.72
C ALA A 28 -27.01 15.96 6.34
N ARG A 29 -26.22 14.87 6.32
CA ARG A 29 -26.73 13.51 6.05
C ARG A 29 -27.71 13.06 7.13
N GLN A 30 -27.39 13.28 8.40
CA GLN A 30 -28.29 12.94 9.51
C GLN A 30 -29.64 13.67 9.38
N SER A 31 -29.60 14.99 9.13
CA SER A 31 -30.80 15.80 8.93
C SER A 31 -31.63 15.31 7.74
N PHE A 32 -30.97 15.02 6.61
CA PHE A 32 -31.63 14.50 5.41
C PHE A 32 -32.41 13.21 5.67
N PHE A 33 -31.77 12.20 6.26
CA PHE A 33 -32.43 10.92 6.54
C PHE A 33 -33.47 11.04 7.67
N SER A 34 -33.22 11.85 8.69
CA SER A 34 -34.21 12.12 9.75
C SER A 34 -35.47 12.73 9.16
N ASN A 35 -35.34 13.67 8.23
CA ASN A 35 -36.48 14.28 7.54
C ASN A 35 -37.27 13.27 6.70
N ILE A 36 -36.59 12.35 6.00
CA ILE A 36 -37.27 11.28 5.24
C ILE A 36 -38.06 10.38 6.19
N ILE A 37 -37.46 9.95 7.30
CA ILE A 37 -38.10 9.07 8.27
C ILE A 37 -39.32 9.76 8.90
N ASN A 38 -39.15 10.98 9.40
CA ASN A 38 -40.23 11.73 10.07
C ASN A 38 -41.42 12.03 9.14
N ARG A 39 -41.17 12.33 7.86
CA ARG A 39 -42.23 12.59 6.87
C ARG A 39 -42.97 11.32 6.43
N ASN A 40 -42.36 10.15 6.58
CA ASN A 40 -42.87 8.88 6.06
C ASN A 40 -43.12 7.84 7.16
N ILE A 41 -43.37 8.28 8.40
CA ILE A 41 -43.50 7.38 9.57
C ILE A 41 -44.58 6.31 9.39
N ASN A 42 -45.65 6.61 8.64
CA ASN A 42 -46.74 5.68 8.34
C ASN A 42 -46.59 4.97 6.98
N ASN A 43 -45.46 5.14 6.29
CA ASN A 43 -45.18 4.52 5.00
C ASN A 43 -44.03 3.52 5.12
N ALA A 44 -44.36 2.30 5.52
CA ALA A 44 -43.41 1.22 5.74
C ALA A 44 -42.51 0.97 4.52
N ARG A 45 -43.04 1.05 3.29
CA ARG A 45 -42.26 0.86 2.05
C ARG A 45 -41.11 1.87 1.95
N VAL A 46 -41.39 3.15 2.20
CA VAL A 46 -40.37 4.20 2.16
C VAL A 46 -39.34 4.01 3.27
N LEU A 47 -39.78 3.67 4.48
CA LEU A 47 -38.88 3.40 5.61
C LEU A 47 -37.93 2.23 5.32
N PHE A 48 -38.44 1.08 4.89
CA PHE A 48 -37.61 -0.07 4.55
C PHE A 48 -36.63 0.23 3.42
N SER A 49 -37.07 0.92 2.35
CA SER A 49 -36.16 1.35 1.27
C SER A 49 -35.08 2.33 1.75
N THR A 50 -35.38 3.14 2.77
CA THR A 50 -34.43 4.09 3.35
C THR A 50 -33.39 3.36 4.19
N VAL A 51 -33.82 2.38 5.00
CA VAL A 51 -32.92 1.50 5.75
C VAL A 51 -32.03 0.71 4.80
N GLU A 52 -32.59 0.13 3.74
CA GLU A 52 -31.84 -0.59 2.71
C GLU A 52 -30.73 0.27 2.09
N LYS A 53 -31.03 1.53 1.73
CA LYS A 53 -30.00 2.48 1.23
C LYS A 53 -28.90 2.79 2.24
N LEU A 54 -29.21 2.76 3.55
CA LEU A 54 -28.26 3.06 4.63
C LEU A 54 -27.39 1.85 4.96
N THR A 55 -27.96 0.65 4.96
CA THR A 55 -27.27 -0.60 5.33
C THR A 55 -26.61 -1.28 4.14
N ASN A 56 -27.10 -1.03 2.93
CA ASN A 56 -26.56 -1.53 1.68
C ASN A 56 -26.20 -0.35 0.76
N PRO A 57 -25.17 0.45 1.12
CA PRO A 57 -24.73 1.54 0.26
C PRO A 57 -24.31 0.94 -1.08
N SER A 58 -25.02 1.31 -2.15
CA SER A 58 -24.68 0.89 -3.50
C SER A 58 -23.22 1.25 -3.77
N SER A 59 -22.37 0.24 -4.00
CA SER A 59 -20.94 0.39 -4.33
C SER A 59 -20.71 1.04 -5.70
N GLN A 60 -21.74 1.69 -6.24
CA GLN A 60 -21.70 2.31 -7.54
C GLN A 60 -20.67 3.43 -7.47
N LEU A 61 -19.49 3.15 -8.03
CA LEU A 61 -18.61 4.19 -8.50
C LEU A 61 -19.49 5.21 -9.24
N PRO A 62 -19.26 6.53 -9.03
CA PRO A 62 -19.86 7.55 -9.86
C PRO A 62 -19.83 7.10 -11.34
N PRO A 63 -20.93 7.21 -12.10
CA PRO A 63 -20.97 6.76 -13.51
C PRO A 63 -19.83 7.33 -14.36
N GLU A 64 -19.35 8.52 -13.98
CA GLU A 64 -18.20 9.20 -14.57
C GLU A 64 -16.87 8.44 -14.37
N LEU A 65 -16.73 7.68 -13.28
CA LEU A 65 -15.56 6.87 -12.95
C LEU A 65 -15.69 5.41 -13.43
N SER A 66 -16.89 4.97 -13.83
CA SER A 66 -17.13 3.64 -14.42
C SER A 66 -17.18 3.65 -15.95
N SER A 67 -16.78 4.76 -16.59
CA SER A 67 -16.79 4.84 -18.05
C SER A 67 -15.56 4.15 -18.63
N VAL A 68 -15.77 3.24 -19.59
CA VAL A 68 -14.71 2.54 -20.32
C VAL A 68 -13.71 3.54 -20.91
N ASN A 69 -14.21 4.68 -21.40
CA ASN A 69 -13.38 5.74 -21.96
C ASN A 69 -12.44 6.34 -20.90
N LYS A 70 -12.93 6.62 -19.69
CA LYS A 70 -12.10 7.15 -18.60
C LYS A 70 -11.09 6.13 -18.09
N CYS A 71 -11.44 4.85 -18.08
CA CYS A 71 -10.49 3.76 -17.78
C CYS A 71 -9.39 3.68 -18.84
N ASN A 72 -9.74 3.81 -20.13
CA ASN A 72 -8.78 3.82 -21.23
C ASN A 72 -7.90 5.07 -21.23
N ASP A 73 -8.46 6.25 -20.94
CA ASP A 73 -7.71 7.49 -20.75
C ASP A 73 -6.70 7.36 -19.60
N PHE A 74 -7.14 6.77 -18.48
CA PHE A 74 -6.27 6.48 -17.34
C PHE A 74 -5.13 5.52 -17.73
N ALA A 75 -5.46 4.39 -18.37
CA ALA A 75 -4.47 3.40 -18.79
C ALA A 75 -3.45 3.98 -19.79
N SER A 76 -3.94 4.73 -20.79
CA SER A 76 -3.07 5.36 -21.81
C SER A 76 -2.16 6.43 -21.22
N PHE A 77 -2.63 7.21 -20.23
CA PHE A 77 -1.81 8.19 -19.52
C PHE A 77 -0.61 7.52 -18.82
N PHE A 78 -0.85 6.44 -18.08
CA PHE A 78 0.24 5.74 -17.39
C PHE A 78 1.15 4.98 -18.34
N LYS A 79 0.60 4.35 -19.39
CA LYS A 79 1.39 3.72 -20.45
C LYS A 79 2.32 4.73 -21.11
N GLY A 80 1.82 5.90 -21.49
CA GLY A 80 2.63 6.97 -22.07
C GLY A 80 3.72 7.49 -21.13
N LYS A 81 3.49 7.51 -19.81
CA LYS A 81 4.54 7.82 -18.84
C LYS A 81 5.62 6.75 -18.79
N ILE A 82 5.24 5.48 -18.76
CA ILE A 82 6.17 4.35 -18.76
C ILE A 82 7.03 4.37 -20.02
N ASP A 83 6.41 4.57 -21.19
CA ASP A 83 7.12 4.62 -22.46
C ASP A 83 8.10 5.80 -22.52
N LYS A 84 7.73 6.97 -22.01
CA LYS A 84 8.63 8.13 -21.89
C LYS A 84 9.83 7.84 -20.99
N ILE A 85 9.62 7.17 -19.85
CA ILE A 85 10.71 6.79 -18.93
C ILE A 85 11.65 5.81 -19.64
N ARG A 86 11.10 4.78 -20.30
CA ARG A 86 11.89 3.79 -21.05
C ARG A 86 12.71 4.44 -22.16
N LEU A 87 12.11 5.33 -22.95
CA LEU A 87 12.81 6.07 -24.00
C LEU A 87 13.91 6.96 -23.43
N ASN A 88 13.65 7.64 -22.31
CA ASN A 88 14.66 8.48 -21.66
C ASN A 88 15.85 7.65 -21.19
N ILE A 89 15.61 6.52 -20.51
CA ILE A 89 16.66 5.59 -20.09
C ILE A 89 17.46 5.08 -21.30
N ALA A 90 16.77 4.61 -22.35
CA ALA A 90 17.42 4.11 -23.57
C ALA A 90 18.28 5.19 -24.24
N SER A 91 17.80 6.44 -24.31
CA SER A 91 18.55 7.56 -24.87
C SER A 91 19.80 7.90 -24.06
N GLN A 92 19.73 7.84 -22.73
CA GLN A 92 20.89 8.06 -21.87
C GLN A 92 21.94 6.97 -22.05
N LEU A 93 21.51 5.71 -22.19
CA LEU A 93 22.39 4.58 -22.46
C LEU A 93 23.05 4.67 -23.84
N GLN A 94 22.33 5.15 -24.87
CA GLN A 94 22.91 5.38 -26.20
C GLN A 94 23.93 6.53 -26.20
N ILE A 95 23.71 7.59 -25.43
CA ILE A 95 24.69 8.67 -25.25
C ILE A 95 25.95 8.13 -24.57
N ALA A 96 25.81 7.26 -23.57
CA ALA A 96 26.93 6.60 -22.90
C ALA A 96 27.74 5.67 -23.82
N GLN A 97 27.11 5.08 -24.86
CA GLN A 97 27.77 4.20 -25.84
C GLN A 97 28.52 4.95 -26.96
N ASN A 98 28.23 6.23 -27.19
CA ASN A 98 28.92 7.07 -28.18
C ASN A 98 30.12 7.85 -27.58
N LEU A 99 30.31 7.77 -26.27
CA LEU A 99 31.55 8.15 -25.63
C LEU A 99 32.50 6.96 -25.80
N GLU A 100 33.70 7.21 -26.36
CA GLU A 100 34.84 6.28 -26.33
C GLU A 100 34.86 5.57 -24.96
N PRO A 101 34.98 4.23 -24.90
CA PRO A 101 35.00 3.53 -23.63
C PRO A 101 36.19 4.04 -22.84
N LEU A 102 35.93 5.01 -21.96
CA LEU A 102 36.83 5.29 -20.87
C LEU A 102 36.96 3.94 -20.17
N ALA A 103 38.16 3.39 -20.16
CA ALA A 103 38.49 2.24 -19.35
C ALA A 103 38.24 2.66 -17.89
N VAL A 104 36.98 2.58 -17.48
CA VAL A 104 36.59 2.59 -16.10
C VAL A 104 37.15 1.27 -15.63
N GLU A 105 38.29 1.34 -14.92
CA GLU A 105 38.61 0.30 -13.96
C GLU A 105 37.31 0.04 -13.22
N ILE A 106 36.72 -1.13 -13.48
CA ILE A 106 35.54 -1.60 -12.78
C ILE A 106 36.07 -1.88 -11.36
N GLY A 107 36.28 -0.80 -10.60
CA GLY A 107 36.64 -0.86 -9.20
C GLY A 107 35.54 -1.66 -8.53
N ASP A 108 35.97 -2.64 -7.73
CA ASP A 108 35.17 -3.66 -7.06
C ASP A 108 33.68 -3.38 -7.18
N LEU A 109 33.02 -4.05 -8.14
CA LEU A 109 31.60 -4.28 -8.02
C LEU A 109 31.40 -4.76 -6.59
N ASN A 110 30.63 -4.02 -5.79
CA ASN A 110 30.19 -4.43 -4.46
C ASN A 110 29.24 -5.63 -4.62
N LEU A 111 29.75 -6.72 -5.19
CA LEU A 111 29.17 -8.02 -5.13
C LEU A 111 29.21 -8.40 -3.66
N MET A 112 28.05 -8.74 -3.12
CA MET A 112 27.95 -9.57 -1.91
C MET A 112 27.99 -11.02 -2.40
N PRO A 113 29.17 -11.64 -2.59
CA PRO A 113 29.25 -13.03 -3.03
C PRO A 113 28.70 -13.99 -1.97
N THR A 114 28.62 -13.53 -0.72
CA THR A 114 28.19 -14.33 0.43
C THR A 114 27.34 -13.47 1.37
N PHE A 115 26.43 -14.14 2.06
CA PHE A 115 25.65 -13.57 3.15
C PHE A 115 26.18 -14.11 4.46
N ASP A 116 26.34 -13.22 5.44
CA ASP A 116 26.62 -13.63 6.80
C ASP A 116 25.42 -14.38 7.39
N LEU A 117 25.71 -15.39 8.20
CA LEU A 117 24.67 -16.13 8.90
C LEU A 117 24.06 -15.25 9.98
N VAL A 118 22.74 -15.37 10.12
CA VAL A 118 21.97 -14.71 11.17
C VAL A 118 22.08 -15.56 12.44
N ASP A 119 22.36 -14.91 13.56
CA ASP A 119 22.31 -15.50 14.89
C ASP A 119 20.96 -15.23 15.58
N TYR A 120 20.74 -15.90 16.71
CA TYR A 120 19.49 -15.77 17.46
C TYR A 120 19.22 -14.34 17.93
N GLU A 121 20.25 -13.63 18.41
CA GLU A 121 20.10 -12.27 18.93
C GLU A 121 19.65 -11.30 17.83
N THR A 122 20.25 -11.43 16.64
CA THR A 122 19.86 -10.65 15.47
C THR A 122 18.45 -11.00 15.01
N LEU A 123 18.10 -12.29 14.99
CA LEU A 123 16.75 -12.74 14.65
C LEU A 123 15.71 -12.17 15.61
N GLU A 124 15.92 -12.32 16.91
CA GLU A 124 15.00 -11.86 17.95
C GLU A 124 14.82 -10.33 17.87
N LYS A 125 15.93 -9.58 17.80
CA LYS A 125 15.90 -8.12 17.64
C LYS A 125 15.12 -7.69 16.40
N ASN A 126 15.36 -8.34 15.26
CA ASN A 126 14.67 -8.00 14.01
C ASN A 126 13.18 -8.29 14.11
N VAL A 127 12.79 -9.45 14.61
CA VAL A 127 11.37 -9.83 14.75
C VAL A 127 10.64 -8.92 15.74
N GLN A 128 11.27 -8.54 16.86
CA GLN A 128 10.66 -7.62 17.82
C GLN A 128 10.42 -6.22 17.24
N ASN A 129 11.32 -5.75 16.37
CA ASN A 129 11.22 -4.44 15.70
C ASN A 129 10.20 -4.38 14.56
N LEU A 130 9.66 -5.52 14.10
CA LEU A 130 8.60 -5.53 13.08
C LEU A 130 7.35 -4.80 13.59
N SER A 131 6.59 -4.16 12.72
CA SER A 131 5.27 -3.65 13.09
C SER A 131 4.33 -4.81 13.39
N SER A 132 3.44 -4.65 14.37
CA SER A 132 2.40 -5.65 14.69
C SER A 132 1.26 -5.71 13.65
N SER A 133 1.46 -5.12 12.47
CA SER A 133 0.55 -5.25 11.34
C SER A 133 0.56 -6.67 10.81
N THR A 134 -0.61 -7.21 10.50
CA THR A 134 -0.79 -8.52 9.88
C THR A 134 -1.49 -8.32 8.54
N SER A 135 -1.03 -9.03 7.52
CA SER A 135 -1.69 -9.12 6.21
C SER A 135 -2.75 -10.22 6.24
N GLU A 136 -3.82 -10.08 5.45
CA GLU A 136 -4.78 -11.17 5.23
C GLU A 136 -4.14 -12.40 4.57
N LEU A 137 -2.98 -12.20 3.92
CA LEU A 137 -2.20 -13.27 3.31
C LEU A 137 -1.28 -13.98 4.30
N ASP A 138 -1.09 -13.49 5.53
CA ASP A 138 -0.19 -14.13 6.49
C ASP A 138 -0.83 -15.41 7.07
N ILE A 139 -0.06 -16.50 7.18
CA ILE A 139 -0.53 -17.75 7.81
C ILE A 139 -0.85 -17.51 9.30
N LEU A 140 -0.20 -16.52 9.90
CA LEU A 140 -0.18 -16.32 11.34
C LEU A 140 -0.06 -14.84 11.67
N PRO A 141 -0.85 -14.31 12.63
CA PRO A 141 -0.73 -12.92 13.03
C PRO A 141 0.64 -12.59 13.59
N THR A 142 1.22 -11.47 13.17
CA THR A 142 2.56 -11.03 13.57
C THR A 142 2.72 -10.94 15.09
N ILE A 143 1.65 -10.55 15.80
CA ILE A 143 1.64 -10.49 17.28
C ILE A 143 1.85 -11.88 17.88
N PHE A 144 1.17 -12.89 17.34
CA PHE A 144 1.29 -14.27 17.83
C PHE A 144 2.66 -14.86 17.45
N PHE A 145 3.15 -14.57 16.24
CA PHE A 145 4.48 -14.99 15.82
C PHE A 145 5.57 -14.48 16.78
N LYS A 146 5.50 -13.22 17.19
CA LYS A 146 6.41 -12.64 18.19
C LYS A 146 6.37 -13.35 19.54
N SER A 147 5.19 -13.78 20.01
CA SER A 147 5.07 -14.43 21.31
C SER A 147 5.62 -15.86 21.32
N VAL A 148 5.53 -16.56 20.18
CA VAL A 148 6.02 -17.95 20.06
C VAL A 148 7.42 -18.07 19.46
N LEU A 149 8.06 -16.96 19.07
CA LEU A 149 9.36 -16.96 18.39
C LEU A 149 10.41 -17.81 19.12
N HIS A 150 10.49 -17.69 20.44
CA HIS A 150 11.45 -18.43 21.26
C HIS A 150 11.31 -19.96 21.14
N LEU A 151 10.11 -20.47 20.84
CA LEU A 151 9.84 -21.91 20.66
C LEU A 151 10.24 -22.42 19.28
N ILE A 152 10.14 -21.58 18.26
CA ILE A 152 10.37 -21.94 16.85
C ILE A 152 11.65 -21.32 16.28
N SER A 153 12.46 -20.69 17.13
CA SER A 153 13.60 -19.88 16.70
C SER A 153 14.63 -20.70 15.95
N ALA A 154 14.90 -21.93 16.37
CA ALA A 154 15.82 -22.83 15.70
C ALA A 154 15.39 -23.11 14.25
N ASP A 155 14.11 -23.42 14.03
CA ASP A 155 13.57 -23.70 12.71
C ASP A 155 13.59 -22.45 11.83
N VAL A 156 13.19 -21.30 12.37
CA VAL A 156 13.21 -20.01 11.66
C VAL A 156 14.64 -19.65 11.26
N LEU A 157 15.60 -19.81 12.18
CA LEU A 157 17.02 -19.52 11.93
C LEU A 157 17.58 -20.45 10.86
N GLN A 158 17.23 -21.74 10.89
CA GLN A 158 17.63 -22.72 9.89
C GLN A 158 17.09 -22.33 8.51
N ILE A 159 15.82 -21.95 8.40
CA ILE A 159 15.20 -21.53 7.14
C ILE A 159 15.91 -20.30 6.56
N ILE A 160 16.14 -19.27 7.39
CA ILE A 160 16.79 -18.03 6.97
C ILE A 160 18.21 -18.32 6.50
N ASN A 161 19.02 -19.00 7.32
CA ASN A 161 20.43 -19.26 7.03
C ASN A 161 20.60 -20.18 5.82
N THR A 162 19.74 -21.20 5.66
CA THR A 162 19.74 -22.04 4.46
C THR A 162 19.40 -21.23 3.21
N SER A 163 18.44 -20.31 3.32
CA SER A 163 18.04 -19.44 2.20
C SER A 163 19.16 -18.47 1.81
N LEU A 164 19.84 -17.88 2.79
CA LEU A 164 20.97 -16.97 2.58
C LEU A 164 22.18 -17.68 1.94
N GLN A 165 22.47 -18.91 2.38
CA GLN A 165 23.59 -19.69 1.84
C GLN A 165 23.32 -20.22 0.42
N THR A 166 22.11 -20.68 0.15
CA THR A 166 21.77 -21.34 -1.12
C THR A 166 21.20 -20.38 -2.17
N GLY A 167 20.72 -19.20 -1.75
CA GLY A 167 19.92 -18.32 -2.59
C GLY A 167 18.52 -18.85 -2.90
N ILE A 168 18.09 -19.94 -2.25
CA ILE A 168 16.81 -20.61 -2.50
C ILE A 168 15.90 -20.45 -1.29
N PHE A 169 14.80 -19.72 -1.48
CA PHE A 169 13.74 -19.62 -0.48
C PHE A 169 12.69 -20.74 -0.66
N PRO A 170 12.08 -21.28 0.44
CA PRO A 170 11.07 -22.32 0.37
C PRO A 170 9.88 -21.95 -0.54
N SER A 171 9.48 -22.87 -1.42
CA SER A 171 8.39 -22.65 -2.38
C SER A 171 7.03 -22.45 -1.72
N SER A 172 6.78 -23.13 -0.59
CA SER A 172 5.55 -22.97 0.21
C SER A 172 5.34 -21.55 0.72
N SER A 173 6.42 -20.80 0.94
CA SER A 173 6.39 -19.42 1.44
C SER A 173 6.39 -18.36 0.32
N LYS A 174 6.41 -18.78 -0.95
CA LYS A 174 6.33 -17.88 -2.12
C LYS A 174 4.90 -17.63 -2.59
N MET A 175 3.93 -18.45 -2.17
CA MET A 175 2.54 -18.35 -2.62
C MET A 175 1.73 -17.18 -1.99
N GLN A 176 2.39 -16.28 -1.24
CA GLN A 176 1.76 -15.20 -0.47
C GLN A 176 2.16 -13.79 -0.93
N LEU A 177 2.88 -13.66 -2.04
CA LEU A 177 3.18 -12.40 -2.73
C LEU A 177 2.37 -12.29 -4.01
#